data_AF-A0A2M9CT57-F1
#
_entry.id   AF-A0A2M9CT57-F1
#
_cell.length_a   1.000
_cell.length_b   1.000
_cell.length_c   1.000
_cell.angle_alpha   90.00
_cell.angle_beta   90.00
_cell.angle_gamma   90.00
#
_symmetry.space_group_name_H-M   'P 1'
#
loop_
_entity.id
_entity.type
_entity.pdbx_description
1 polymer ?
#
loop_
_entity_poly.entity_id
_entity_poly.type
_entity_poly.pdbx_seq_one_letter_code
_entity_poly.pdbx_strand_id
1 'polypeptide(L)'
;MLTPQEEDFLLYWEKMRTLTPKWRYRLGPNLMIGLMFGLLMITYFLVDGWRDRALVTHADLVLIIAGALMIAVFVAILRSVMQWEKNEQRYTILQLKKKMQTFS
;
A
#
# COMPACT_ATOMS: atom_id res chain seq x y z
N MET A 1 -5.92 17.33 27.14
CA MET A 1 -5.50 18.28 26.07
C MET A 1 -4.94 17.49 24.90
N LEU A 2 -5.28 17.88 23.67
CA LEU A 2 -4.53 17.40 22.50
C LEU A 2 -3.13 18.00 22.54
N THR A 3 -2.13 17.25 22.08
CA THR A 3 -0.78 17.81 21.91
C THR A 3 -0.73 18.68 20.65
N PRO A 4 0.20 19.64 20.54
CA PRO A 4 0.34 20.47 19.34
C PRO A 4 0.48 19.65 18.06
N GLN A 5 1.20 18.52 18.15
CA GLN A 5 1.40 17.57 17.06
C GLN A 5 0.09 16.89 16.62
N GLU A 6 -0.86 16.65 17.54
CA GLU A 6 -2.15 16.04 17.22
C GLU A 6 -3.10 17.05 16.52
N GLU A 7 -3.05 18.33 16.89
CA GLU A 7 -3.82 19.38 16.22
C GLU A 7 -3.30 19.68 14.81
N ASP A 8 -1.98 19.75 14.65
CA ASP A 8 -1.34 19.90 13.33
C ASP A 8 -1.71 18.73 12.40
N PHE A 9 -1.74 17.50 12.93
CA PHE A 9 -2.18 16.34 12.17
C PHE A 9 -3.66 16.43 11.76
N LEU A 10 -4.56 16.91 12.63
CA LEU A 10 -5.97 17.08 12.32
C LEU A 10 -6.16 18.08 11.16
N LEU A 11 -5.53 19.26 11.24
CA LEU A 11 -5.62 20.30 10.20
C LEU A 11 -5.03 19.83 8.87
N TYR A 12 -3.88 19.16 8.93
CA TYR A 12 -3.24 18.57 7.75
C TYR A 12 -4.13 17.52 7.09
N TRP A 13 -4.65 16.57 7.87
CA TRP A 13 -5.48 15.48 7.35
C TRP A 13 -6.82 15.98 6.80
N GLU A 14 -7.41 17.00 7.43
CA GLU A 14 -8.65 17.64 6.99
C GLU A 14 -8.50 18.39 5.66
N LYS A 15 -7.33 18.98 5.41
CA LYS A 15 -6.99 19.58 4.11
C LYS A 15 -6.64 18.52 3.07
N MET A 16 -5.95 17.44 3.47
CA MET A 16 -5.52 16.39 2.55
C MET A 16 -6.68 15.53 2.03
N ARG A 17 -7.66 15.22 2.89
CA ARG A 17 -8.85 14.40 2.56
C ARG A 17 -9.74 15.04 1.49
N THR A 18 -9.75 16.37 1.41
CA THR A 18 -10.61 17.13 0.46
C THR A 18 -9.93 17.32 -0.89
N LEU A 19 -8.60 17.50 -0.89
CA LEU A 19 -7.82 17.74 -2.10
C LEU A 19 -7.50 16.48 -2.91
N THR A 20 -7.51 15.30 -2.27
CA THR A 20 -7.00 14.08 -2.90
C THR A 20 -8.14 13.08 -3.15
N PRO A 21 -8.54 12.82 -4.42
CA PRO A 21 -9.53 11.79 -4.69
C PRO A 21 -8.99 10.44 -4.24
N LYS A 22 -9.82 9.62 -3.58
CA LYS A 22 -9.53 8.26 -3.08
C LYS A 22 -8.79 7.34 -4.07
N TRP A 23 -8.76 7.67 -5.36
CA TRP A 23 -8.05 6.93 -6.41
C TRP A 23 -6.56 7.26 -6.52
N ARG A 24 -6.13 8.48 -6.19
CA ARG A 24 -4.76 8.97 -6.46
C ARG A 24 -3.73 8.50 -5.42
N TYR A 25 -4.17 8.19 -4.20
CA TYR A 25 -3.36 7.47 -3.20
C TYR A 25 -3.21 5.97 -3.50
N ARG A 26 -3.94 5.39 -4.49
CA ARG A 26 -3.94 3.93 -4.77
C ARG A 26 -2.67 3.40 -5.44
N LEU A 27 -1.88 4.24 -6.10
CA LEU A 27 -0.90 3.76 -7.08
C LEU A 27 0.56 4.17 -6.81
N GLY A 28 0.81 5.30 -6.15
CA GLY A 28 2.16 5.90 -6.08
C GLY A 28 3.19 5.15 -5.20
N PRO A 29 2.94 4.92 -3.90
CA PRO A 29 3.95 4.35 -3.00
C PRO A 29 4.07 2.81 -3.08
N ASN A 30 3.01 2.14 -3.53
CA ASN A 30 2.89 0.70 -3.36
C ASN A 30 3.42 -0.14 -4.53
N LEU A 31 3.75 0.52 -5.65
CA LEU A 31 4.42 -0.10 -6.78
C LEU A 31 5.82 -0.64 -6.40
N MET A 32 6.53 0.04 -5.51
CA MET A 32 7.89 -0.36 -5.08
C MET A 32 7.92 -1.73 -4.40
N ILE A 33 6.91 -2.06 -3.58
CA ILE A 33 6.84 -3.37 -2.90
C ILE A 33 6.52 -4.48 -3.91
N GLY A 34 5.62 -4.20 -4.86
CA GLY A 34 5.32 -5.10 -5.97
C GLY A 34 6.55 -5.41 -6.84
N LEU A 35 7.36 -4.39 -7.14
CA LEU A 35 8.63 -4.54 -7.84
C LEU A 35 9.64 -5.39 -7.05
N MET A 36 9.70 -5.25 -5.72
CA MET A 36 10.57 -6.05 -4.86
C MET A 36 10.23 -7.55 -4.91
N PHE A 37 8.94 -7.89 -4.91
CA PHE A 37 8.49 -9.28 -5.05
C PHE A 37 8.73 -9.83 -6.46
N GLY A 38 8.49 -9.02 -7.50
CA GLY A 38 8.84 -9.39 -8.87
C GLY A 38 10.35 -9.66 -9.02
N LEU A 39 11.19 -8.83 -8.40
CA LEU A 39 12.64 -9.02 -8.40
C LEU A 39 13.07 -10.31 -7.70
N LEU A 40 12.51 -10.62 -6.52
CA LEU A 40 12.78 -11.88 -5.80
C LEU A 40 12.43 -13.11 -6.65
N MET A 41 11.31 -13.05 -7.37
CA MET A 41 10.84 -14.14 -8.22
C MET A 41 11.75 -14.34 -9.46
N ILE A 42 12.19 -13.23 -10.07
CA ILE A 42 13.18 -13.25 -11.16
C ILE A 42 14.52 -13.83 -10.66
N THR A 43 14.99 -13.41 -9.48
CA THR A 43 16.26 -13.92 -8.91
C THR A 43 16.18 -15.40 -8.56
N TYR A 44 15.04 -15.87 -8.03
CA TYR A 44 14.81 -17.29 -7.77
C TYR A 44 14.92 -18.12 -9.05
N PHE A 45 14.34 -17.64 -10.15
CA PHE A 45 14.43 -18.32 -11.46
C PHE A 45 15.82 -18.26 -12.10
N LEU A 46 16.54 -17.15 -11.96
CA LEU A 46 17.91 -17.04 -12.47
C LEU A 46 18.88 -17.99 -11.76
N VAL A 47 18.60 -18.30 -10.48
CA VAL A 47 19.43 -19.19 -9.65
C VAL A 47 18.99 -20.66 -9.77
N ASP A 48 17.69 -20.96 -9.77
CA ASP A 48 17.16 -22.35 -9.75
C ASP A 48 16.79 -22.89 -11.16
N GLY A 49 16.47 -22.00 -12.11
CA GLY A 49 16.12 -22.35 -13.49
C GLY A 49 17.27 -22.87 -14.36
N TRP A 50 18.49 -22.94 -13.81
CA TRP A 50 19.63 -23.56 -14.49
C TRP A 50 19.56 -25.10 -14.52
N ARG A 51 18.74 -25.74 -13.67
CA ARG A 51 18.80 -27.19 -13.48
C ARG A 51 17.98 -28.01 -14.48
N ASP A 52 16.91 -27.45 -15.06
CA ASP A 52 16.01 -28.18 -15.97
C ASP A 52 15.56 -27.31 -17.17
N ARG A 53 16.48 -27.04 -18.11
CA ARG A 53 16.17 -26.24 -19.32
C ARG A 53 15.24 -26.93 -20.34
N ALA A 54 14.68 -28.11 -20.03
CA ALA A 54 13.88 -28.89 -20.98
C ALA A 54 12.36 -28.78 -20.80
N LEU A 55 11.86 -28.21 -19.69
CA LEU A 55 10.44 -28.28 -19.33
C LEU A 55 9.71 -26.93 -19.24
N VAL A 56 10.42 -25.80 -19.29
CA VAL A 56 9.80 -24.47 -19.14
C VAL A 56 9.53 -23.87 -20.52
N THR A 57 8.26 -23.82 -20.91
CA THR A 57 7.85 -23.23 -22.19
C THR A 57 7.74 -21.72 -22.03
N HIS A 58 7.88 -20.95 -23.12
CA HIS A 58 7.67 -19.49 -23.11
C HIS A 58 6.30 -19.08 -22.51
N ALA A 59 5.29 -19.94 -22.61
CA ALA A 59 3.98 -19.76 -22.01
C ALA A 59 4.02 -19.73 -20.47
N ASP A 60 4.82 -20.59 -19.84
CA ASP A 60 4.94 -20.66 -18.37
C ASP A 60 5.59 -19.40 -17.81
N LEU A 61 6.62 -18.89 -18.50
CA LEU A 61 7.27 -17.63 -18.15
C LEU A 61 6.31 -16.44 -18.21
N VAL A 62 5.48 -16.36 -19.27
CA VAL A 62 4.48 -15.29 -19.40
C VAL A 62 3.43 -15.38 -18.30
N LEU A 63 2.97 -16.59 -17.98
CA LEU A 63 1.95 -16.82 -16.95
C LEU A 63 2.47 -16.45 -15.55
N ILE A 64 3.73 -16.77 -15.26
CA ILE A 64 4.38 -16.41 -14.00
C ILE A 64 4.57 -14.90 -13.88
N ILE A 65 5.05 -14.24 -14.94
CA ILE A 65 5.21 -12.77 -14.95
C ILE A 65 3.86 -12.08 -14.80
N ALA A 66 2.83 -12.54 -15.50
CA ALA A 66 1.48 -12.01 -15.39
C ALA A 66 0.90 -12.20 -13.98
N GLY A 67 1.11 -13.37 -13.37
CA GLY A 67 0.71 -13.66 -11.99
C GLY A 67 1.44 -12.79 -10.97
N ALA A 68 2.75 -12.61 -11.12
CA ALA A 68 3.55 -11.75 -10.26
C ALA A 68 3.10 -10.28 -10.34
N LEU A 69 2.84 -9.78 -11.56
CA LEU A 69 2.31 -8.42 -11.77
C LEU A 69 0.91 -8.28 -11.16
N MET A 70 0.05 -9.27 -11.31
CA MET A 70 -1.30 -9.26 -10.73
C MET A 70 -1.26 -9.20 -9.20
N ILE A 71 -0.43 -10.04 -8.56
CA ILE A 71 -0.25 -10.04 -7.10
C ILE A 71 0.35 -8.72 -6.63
N ALA A 72 1.37 -8.21 -7.33
CA ALA A 72 1.99 -6.92 -7.05
C ALA A 72 0.95 -5.78 -7.04
N VAL A 73 0.11 -5.71 -8.08
CA VAL A 73 -0.98 -4.73 -8.18
C VAL A 73 -2.00 -4.92 -7.06
N PHE A 74 -2.40 -6.16 -6.78
CA PHE A 74 -3.41 -6.44 -5.75
C PHE A 74 -2.92 -6.06 -4.34
N VAL A 75 -1.70 -6.45 -3.98
CA VAL A 75 -1.07 -6.07 -2.71
C VAL A 75 -0.89 -4.57 -2.61
N ALA A 76 -0.55 -3.92 -3.73
CA ALA A 76 -0.39 -2.48 -3.76
C ALA A 76 -1.71 -1.74 -3.50
N ILE A 77 -2.81 -2.21 -4.09
CA ILE A 77 -4.13 -1.65 -3.84
C ILE A 77 -4.53 -1.87 -2.37
N LEU A 78 -4.40 -3.09 -1.86
CA LEU A 78 -4.79 -3.43 -0.49
C LEU A 78 -4.02 -2.61 0.56
N ARG A 79 -2.70 -2.46 0.42
CA ARG A 79 -1.89 -1.65 1.36
C ARG A 79 -2.28 -0.18 1.35
N SER A 80 -2.62 0.38 0.19
CA SER A 80 -3.02 1.78 0.07
C SER A 80 -4.32 2.03 0.82
N VAL A 81 -5.30 1.16 0.58
CA VAL A 81 -6.60 1.21 1.26
C VAL A 81 -6.42 1.09 2.76
N MET A 82 -5.58 0.16 3.22
CA MET A 82 -5.35 -0.07 4.64
C MET A 82 -4.62 1.09 5.33
N GLN A 83 -3.67 1.75 4.66
CA GLN A 83 -3.03 2.95 5.20
C GLN A 83 -4.01 4.12 5.31
N TRP A 84 -4.87 4.29 4.30
CA TRP A 84 -5.92 5.30 4.34
C TRP A 84 -6.88 5.07 5.52
N GLU A 85 -7.35 3.83 5.68
CA GLU A 85 -8.23 3.45 6.80
C GLU A 85 -7.60 3.72 8.16
N LYS A 86 -6.31 3.40 8.34
CA LYS A 86 -5.59 3.70 9.59
C LYS A 86 -5.54 5.20 9.91
N ASN A 87 -5.27 6.03 8.91
CA ASN A 87 -5.23 7.49 9.11
C ASN A 87 -6.63 8.04 9.41
N GLU A 88 -7.67 7.50 8.77
CA GLU A 88 -9.06 7.88 9.04
C GLU A 88 -9.54 7.46 10.45
N GLN A 89 -9.14 6.26 10.90
CA GLN A 89 -9.37 5.81 12.27
C GLN A 89 -8.65 6.72 13.28
N ARG A 90 -7.39 7.05 13.03
CA ARG A 90 -6.61 7.97 13.88
C ARG A 90 -7.27 9.35 13.98
N TYR A 91 -7.72 9.90 12.85
CA TYR A 91 -8.48 11.15 12.81
C TYR A 91 -9.75 11.09 13.66
N THR A 92 -10.54 10.02 13.51
CA THR A 92 -11.79 9.82 14.27
C THR A 92 -11.54 9.76 15.77
N ILE A 93 -10.51 9.02 16.21
CA ILE A 93 -10.13 8.92 17.62
C ILE A 93 -9.72 10.29 18.19
N LEU A 94 -8.93 11.06 17.43
CA LEU A 94 -8.50 12.40 17.85
C LEU A 94 -9.68 13.38 17.94
N GLN A 95 -10.66 13.29 17.03
CA GLN A 95 -11.89 14.08 17.11
C GLN A 95 -12.74 13.71 18.33
N LEU A 96 -12.88 12.43 18.65
CA LEU A 96 -13.60 11.96 19.84
C LEU A 96 -12.92 12.47 21.12
N LYS A 97 -11.59 12.39 21.18
CA LYS A 97 -10.78 12.93 22.28
C LYS A 97 -10.97 14.45 22.43
N LYS A 98 -11.06 15.19 21.31
CA LYS A 98 -11.37 16.63 21.31
C LYS A 98 -12.76 16.89 21.90
N LYS A 99 -13.79 16.17 21.43
CA LYS A 99 -15.17 16.32 21.92
C LYS A 99 -15.27 16.02 23.41
N MET A 100 -14.67 14.93 23.90
CA MET A 100 -14.70 14.58 25.33
C MET A 100 -14.06 15.65 26.23
N GLN A 101 -13.10 16.42 25.72
CA GLN A 101 -12.50 17.53 26.46
C GLN A 101 -13.36 18.80 26.48
N THR A 102 -14.22 19.01 25.47
CA THR A 102 -15.14 20.15 25.46
C THR A 102 -16.37 19.96 26.33
N PHE A 103 -16.67 18.73 26.76
CA PHE A 103 -17.80 18.38 27.63
C PHE A 103 -17.43 18.18 29.11
N SER A 104 -16.17 18.40 29.48
CA SER A 104 -15.65 18.38 30.86
C SER A 104 -15.22 19.77 31.30
#